data_AF-A0A7Y2GG29-F1
#
_entry.id   AF-A0A7Y2GG29-F1
#
_cell.length_a   1.000
_cell.length_b   1.000
_cell.length_c   1.000
_cell.angle_alpha   90.00
_cell.angle_beta   90.00
_cell.angle_gamma   90.00
#
_symmetry.space_group_name_H-M   'P 1'
#
loop_
_entity.id
_entity.type
_entity.pdbx_description
1 polymer ?
#
loop_
_entity_poly.entity_id
_entity_poly.type
_entity_poly.pdbx_seq_one_letter_code
_entity_poly.pdbx_strand_id
1 'polypeptide(L)'
;MRLITLVFWVLFLAIPLVAQTAVGSWTLGPNWTYNRNINNQELARIAMQGEINKRLLNSSKPAGKNMKRVQASGPTSFRQSENLMPGQIADKIKGTAAEKEALKLALGNSIRFYENIALAKGYPSNDLSFAMLYFVINNYVIYRNIDPAATDVGGKTQYLVGGFYSPIYSHEKAVFSQLRSQLQRSSELKSMKDEDKQKKTELLAIYTTLMWHRFQELARLRDMTGLGAIRDLAESNVEGFVGAEIEKIGIGKKGIVIRK
;
A
#
# COMPACT_ATOMS: atom_id res chain seq x y z
N MET A 1 -50.07 17.82 17.40
CA MET A 1 -48.69 18.35 17.42
C MET A 1 -47.71 17.58 18.33
N ARG A 2 -47.94 16.29 18.66
CA ARG A 2 -47.05 15.52 19.57
C ARG A 2 -46.45 14.22 18.97
N LEU A 3 -46.87 13.81 17.77
CA LEU A 3 -46.40 12.57 17.14
C LEU A 3 -45.19 12.78 16.21
N ILE A 4 -45.15 13.91 15.48
CA ILE A 4 -44.09 14.23 14.52
C ILE A 4 -42.75 14.52 15.23
N THR A 5 -42.80 15.13 16.41
CA THR A 5 -41.61 15.45 17.20
C THR A 5 -40.93 14.19 17.77
N LEU A 6 -41.70 13.12 18.03
CA LEU A 6 -41.16 11.89 18.61
C LEU A 6 -40.39 11.04 17.57
N VAL A 7 -40.88 10.99 16.33
CA VAL A 7 -40.20 10.30 15.20
C VAL A 7 -38.88 10.97 14.85
N PHE A 8 -38.82 12.31 14.95
CA PHE A 8 -37.60 13.06 14.66
C PHE A 8 -36.49 12.81 15.68
N TRP A 9 -36.83 12.64 16.97
CA TRP A 9 -35.85 12.32 18.02
C TRP A 9 -35.37 10.86 17.99
N VAL A 10 -36.24 9.91 17.63
CA VAL A 10 -35.85 8.50 17.48
C VAL A 10 -34.90 8.30 16.30
N LEU A 11 -35.09 9.04 15.20
CA LEU A 11 -34.15 9.00 14.06
C LEU A 11 -32.83 9.71 14.36
N PHE A 12 -32.81 10.79 15.15
CA PHE A 12 -31.57 11.50 15.50
C PHE A 12 -30.70 10.77 16.54
N LEU A 13 -31.32 9.98 17.44
CA LEU A 13 -30.60 9.19 18.44
C LEU A 13 -30.21 7.78 17.96
N ALA A 14 -30.78 7.28 16.88
CA ALA A 14 -30.40 5.99 16.28
C ALA A 14 -29.19 6.08 15.32
N ILE A 15 -28.79 7.29 14.90
CA ILE A 15 -27.75 7.48 13.89
C ILE A 15 -26.29 7.58 14.43
N PRO A 16 -25.97 7.79 15.73
CA PRO A 16 -24.57 7.74 16.15
C PRO A 16 -24.05 6.33 16.50
N LEU A 17 -24.91 5.34 16.76
CA LEU A 17 -24.43 4.03 17.24
C LEU A 17 -23.93 3.11 16.11
N VAL A 18 -24.53 3.21 14.91
CA VAL A 18 -24.07 2.44 13.72
C VAL A 18 -22.85 3.11 13.07
N ALA A 19 -22.67 4.42 13.25
CA ALA A 19 -21.48 5.12 12.77
C ALA A 19 -20.23 4.85 13.64
N GLN A 20 -20.40 4.56 14.93
CA GLN A 20 -19.27 4.21 15.81
C GLN A 20 -18.83 2.74 15.69
N THR A 21 -19.70 1.83 15.26
CA THR A 21 -19.28 0.45 14.90
C THR A 21 -18.65 0.36 13.51
N ALA A 22 -18.91 1.31 12.61
CA ALA A 22 -18.25 1.37 11.30
C ALA A 22 -16.78 1.85 11.37
N VAL A 23 -16.39 2.55 12.44
CA VAL A 23 -15.02 3.06 12.63
C VAL A 23 -14.28 2.30 13.75
N GLY A 24 -15.00 1.57 14.60
CA GLY A 24 -14.50 0.98 15.84
C GLY A 24 -14.57 -0.55 15.91
N SER A 25 -14.20 -1.28 14.86
CA SER A 25 -13.74 -2.69 14.98
C SER A 25 -13.26 -3.24 13.63
N TRP A 26 -12.11 -2.74 13.16
CA TRP A 26 -11.29 -3.43 12.14
C TRP A 26 -10.61 -4.71 12.70
N THR A 27 -11.23 -5.38 13.66
CA THR A 27 -10.78 -6.66 14.19
C THR A 27 -11.37 -7.75 13.32
N LEU A 28 -10.67 -8.06 12.22
CA LEU A 28 -10.74 -9.36 11.58
C LEU A 28 -10.54 -10.40 12.71
N GLY A 29 -11.51 -11.31 12.87
CA GLY A 29 -11.67 -12.10 14.09
C GLY A 29 -10.44 -12.94 14.52
N PRO A 30 -10.49 -13.58 15.70
CA PRO A 30 -9.34 -14.20 16.36
C PRO A 30 -8.55 -15.23 15.54
N ASN A 31 -9.18 -15.85 14.54
CA ASN A 31 -8.55 -16.85 13.66
C ASN A 31 -7.82 -16.26 12.45
N TRP A 32 -7.88 -14.95 12.22
CA TRP A 32 -7.22 -14.32 11.06
C TRP A 32 -5.69 -14.24 11.23
N THR A 33 -5.20 -14.21 12.46
CA THR A 33 -3.78 -14.03 12.82
C THR A 33 -2.86 -15.14 12.30
N TYR A 34 -3.33 -16.39 12.25
CA TYR A 34 -2.54 -17.54 11.79
C TYR A 34 -2.49 -17.67 10.26
N ASN A 35 -3.60 -17.38 9.56
CA ASN A 35 -3.64 -17.35 8.09
C ASN A 35 -2.92 -16.11 7.49
N ARG A 36 -2.62 -15.10 8.30
CA ARG A 36 -2.02 -13.83 7.87
C ARG A 36 -0.56 -13.94 7.42
N ASN A 37 0.27 -14.75 8.08
CA ASN A 37 1.69 -14.88 7.72
C ASN A 37 1.89 -15.65 6.40
N ILE A 38 1.14 -16.73 6.21
CA ILE A 38 1.14 -17.52 4.96
C ILE A 38 0.57 -16.68 3.80
N ASN A 39 -0.52 -15.94 4.04
CA ASN A 39 -1.11 -15.07 3.02
C ASN A 39 -0.22 -13.87 2.68
N ASN A 40 0.47 -13.26 3.64
CA ASN A 40 1.33 -12.10 3.37
C ASN A 40 2.60 -12.48 2.60
N GLN A 41 3.23 -13.62 2.90
CA GLN A 41 4.38 -14.12 2.13
C GLN A 41 3.96 -14.53 0.73
N GLU A 42 2.80 -15.18 0.58
CA GLU A 42 2.28 -15.57 -0.72
C GLU A 42 1.79 -14.35 -1.54
N LEU A 43 1.24 -13.32 -0.91
CA LEU A 43 0.89 -12.05 -1.56
C LEU A 43 2.13 -11.23 -1.92
N ALA A 44 3.15 -11.19 -1.06
CA ALA A 44 4.46 -10.61 -1.37
C ALA A 44 5.10 -11.35 -2.54
N ARG A 45 5.02 -12.69 -2.55
CA ARG A 45 5.47 -13.54 -3.64
C ARG A 45 4.68 -13.27 -4.91
N ILE A 46 3.36 -13.21 -4.89
CA ILE A 46 2.54 -12.90 -6.08
C ILE A 46 2.83 -11.49 -6.61
N ALA A 47 3.02 -10.50 -5.72
CA ALA A 47 3.36 -9.12 -6.09
C ALA A 47 4.80 -8.98 -6.64
N MET A 48 5.77 -9.68 -6.04
CA MET A 48 7.20 -9.59 -6.41
C MET A 48 7.63 -10.57 -7.51
N GLN A 49 7.05 -11.77 -7.56
CA GLN A 49 7.35 -12.81 -8.54
C GLN A 49 6.64 -12.58 -9.89
N GLY A 50 5.79 -11.54 -9.98
CA GLY A 50 4.90 -11.27 -11.11
C GLY A 50 5.18 -10.05 -12.00
N GLU A 51 6.42 -9.51 -12.10
CA GLU A 51 6.93 -8.60 -13.18
C GLU A 51 7.50 -7.24 -12.75
N ILE A 52 7.21 -6.72 -11.55
CA ILE A 52 7.51 -5.29 -11.25
C ILE A 52 9.03 -5.00 -11.16
N ASN A 53 9.85 -5.95 -10.69
CA ASN A 53 11.24 -5.65 -10.31
C ASN A 53 12.30 -5.92 -11.39
N LYS A 54 12.14 -6.93 -12.25
CA LYS A 54 13.24 -7.36 -13.13
C LYS A 54 13.23 -6.82 -14.56
N ARG A 55 12.11 -6.31 -15.09
CA ARG A 55 12.00 -5.85 -16.50
C ARG A 55 11.56 -4.40 -16.66
N LEU A 56 10.57 -3.97 -15.87
CA LEU A 56 10.05 -2.61 -15.85
C LEU A 56 11.10 -1.55 -15.48
N LEU A 57 12.11 -1.92 -14.68
CA LEU A 57 13.15 -1.01 -14.19
C LEU A 57 14.56 -1.27 -14.75
N ASN A 58 14.89 -2.51 -15.15
CA ASN A 58 16.18 -2.82 -15.80
C ASN A 58 16.26 -2.35 -17.26
N SER A 59 15.12 -2.07 -17.90
CA SER A 59 15.08 -1.40 -19.21
C SER A 59 15.36 0.11 -19.11
N SER A 60 15.35 0.67 -17.91
CA SER A 60 15.83 2.03 -17.62
C SER A 60 17.21 1.98 -16.99
N LYS A 61 18.27 2.17 -17.80
CA LYS A 61 19.63 2.44 -17.32
C LYS A 61 19.62 3.44 -16.16
N PRO A 62 20.52 3.29 -15.17
CA PRO A 62 20.57 4.16 -14.00
C PRO A 62 20.61 5.62 -14.45
N ALA A 63 19.75 6.43 -13.80
CA ALA A 63 19.58 7.83 -14.11
C ALA A 63 20.92 8.57 -14.02
N GLY A 64 21.57 8.76 -15.17
CA GLY A 64 22.69 9.67 -15.31
C GLY A 64 22.26 11.08 -14.91
N LYS A 65 23.20 11.86 -14.36
CA LYS A 65 23.02 13.20 -13.74
C LYS A 65 22.25 14.26 -14.56
N ASN A 66 21.82 13.97 -15.79
CA ASN A 66 21.14 14.89 -16.70
C ASN A 66 19.95 14.23 -17.42
N MET A 67 18.97 13.66 -16.70
CA MET A 67 17.66 13.43 -17.33
C MET A 67 16.99 14.78 -17.57
N LYS A 68 17.14 15.32 -18.79
CA LYS A 68 16.24 16.36 -19.30
C LYS A 68 14.81 15.91 -19.03
N ARG A 69 13.98 16.83 -18.54
CA ARG A 69 12.55 16.66 -18.32
C ARG A 69 11.86 16.42 -19.67
N VAL A 70 11.98 15.21 -20.20
CA VAL A 70 11.27 14.80 -21.41
C VAL A 70 9.80 14.69 -21.04
N GLN A 71 8.94 15.45 -21.73
CA GLN A 71 7.49 15.34 -21.59
C GLN A 71 7.10 13.90 -21.90
N ALA A 72 6.60 13.26 -20.87
CA ALA A 72 6.33 11.85 -20.86
C ALA A 72 4.95 11.66 -21.57
N SER A 73 4.94 10.98 -22.73
CA SER A 73 3.77 10.89 -23.62
C SER A 73 3.17 9.48 -23.60
N GLY A 74 2.11 9.29 -22.82
CA GLY A 74 1.29 8.08 -22.76
C GLY A 74 0.63 7.90 -21.39
N PRO A 75 -0.65 7.52 -21.26
CA PRO A 75 -1.26 7.31 -19.96
C PRO A 75 -0.67 6.06 -19.28
N THR A 76 -0.30 6.18 -18.01
CA THR A 76 -0.10 5.05 -17.09
C THR A 76 -1.43 4.61 -16.46
N SER A 77 -2.48 5.37 -16.76
CA SER A 77 -3.86 5.03 -16.46
C SER A 77 -4.42 3.99 -17.43
N PHE A 78 -5.45 3.28 -16.99
CA PHE A 78 -6.11 2.22 -17.75
C PHE A 78 -7.63 2.32 -17.62
N ARG A 79 -8.38 1.70 -18.54
CA ARG A 79 -9.83 1.57 -18.39
C ARG A 79 -10.13 0.61 -17.25
N GLN A 80 -10.69 1.13 -16.17
CA GLN A 80 -11.05 0.33 -15.00
C GLN A 80 -12.28 -0.54 -15.29
N SER A 81 -12.27 -1.76 -14.77
CA SER A 81 -13.36 -2.72 -14.77
C SER A 81 -13.67 -3.18 -13.34
N GLU A 82 -14.56 -4.16 -13.17
CA GLU A 82 -14.81 -4.76 -11.86
C GLU A 82 -13.53 -5.35 -11.26
N ASN A 83 -13.37 -5.28 -9.93
CA ASN A 83 -12.15 -5.74 -9.26
C ASN A 83 -11.92 -7.24 -9.48
N LEU A 84 -10.71 -7.60 -9.92
CA LEU A 84 -10.40 -8.97 -10.36
C LEU A 84 -9.65 -9.75 -9.27
N MET A 85 -8.70 -9.09 -8.60
CA MET A 85 -7.76 -9.74 -7.69
C MET A 85 -8.39 -10.28 -6.41
N PRO A 86 -9.40 -9.63 -5.77
CA PRO A 86 -10.03 -10.18 -4.57
C PRO A 86 -10.56 -11.60 -4.78
N GLY A 87 -11.25 -11.85 -5.90
CA GLY A 87 -11.75 -13.17 -6.27
C GLY A 87 -10.62 -14.16 -6.53
N GLN A 88 -9.67 -13.78 -7.40
CA GLN A 88 -8.54 -14.63 -7.78
C GLN A 88 -7.65 -15.02 -6.59
N ILE A 89 -7.49 -14.16 -5.60
CA ILE A 89 -6.74 -14.46 -4.37
C ILE A 89 -7.55 -15.41 -3.48
N ALA A 90 -8.82 -15.11 -3.24
CA ALA A 90 -9.66 -15.93 -2.37
C ALA A 90 -9.83 -17.37 -2.89
N ASP A 91 -9.87 -17.55 -4.21
CA ASP A 91 -10.01 -18.88 -4.82
C ASP A 91 -8.78 -19.77 -4.60
N LYS A 92 -7.59 -19.16 -4.46
CA LYS A 92 -6.31 -19.86 -4.23
C LYS A 92 -6.10 -20.29 -2.78
N ILE A 93 -6.85 -19.71 -1.84
CA ILE A 93 -6.70 -20.00 -0.42
C ILE A 93 -7.68 -21.11 -0.03
N LYS A 94 -7.21 -22.06 0.80
CA LYS A 94 -8.07 -23.11 1.37
C LYS A 94 -8.97 -22.49 2.43
N GLY A 95 -10.26 -22.83 2.39
CA GLY A 95 -11.26 -22.33 3.32
C GLY A 95 -12.67 -22.66 2.85
N THR A 96 -13.62 -22.49 3.76
CA THR A 96 -15.06 -22.58 3.48
C THR A 96 -15.52 -21.46 2.54
N ALA A 97 -16.68 -21.63 1.90
CA ALA A 97 -17.26 -20.58 1.05
C ALA A 97 -17.44 -19.25 1.81
N ALA A 98 -17.89 -19.31 3.07
CA ALA A 98 -18.05 -18.13 3.92
C ALA A 98 -16.72 -17.41 4.19
N GLU A 99 -15.63 -18.16 4.46
CA GLU A 99 -14.30 -17.58 4.68
C GLU A 99 -13.75 -16.94 3.39
N LYS A 100 -13.98 -17.57 2.23
CA LYS A 100 -13.58 -17.01 0.93
C LYS A 100 -14.32 -15.71 0.62
N GLU A 101 -15.62 -15.64 0.87
CA GLU A 101 -16.39 -14.41 0.66
C GLU A 101 -15.98 -13.30 1.64
N ALA A 102 -15.75 -13.63 2.91
CA ALA A 102 -15.21 -12.68 3.88
C ALA A 102 -13.84 -12.12 3.45
N LEU A 103 -12.98 -13.00 2.90
CA LEU A 103 -11.69 -12.60 2.36
C LEU A 103 -11.83 -11.69 1.12
N LYS A 104 -12.69 -12.05 0.15
CA LYS A 104 -12.97 -11.19 -1.03
C LYS A 104 -13.40 -9.80 -0.60
N LEU A 105 -14.29 -9.70 0.39
CA LEU A 105 -14.75 -8.43 0.93
C LEU A 105 -13.60 -7.62 1.57
N ALA A 106 -12.76 -8.27 2.37
CA ALA A 106 -11.60 -7.61 3.00
C ALA A 106 -10.57 -7.11 1.97
N LEU A 107 -10.31 -7.89 0.93
CA LEU A 107 -9.41 -7.51 -0.17
C LEU A 107 -10.01 -6.37 -1.00
N GLY A 108 -11.31 -6.42 -1.30
CA GLY A 108 -12.03 -5.33 -1.95
C GLY A 108 -12.01 -4.03 -1.15
N ASN A 109 -12.11 -4.12 0.18
CA ASN A 109 -11.95 -2.96 1.07
C ASN A 109 -10.54 -2.35 0.99
N SER A 110 -9.50 -3.17 0.82
CA SER A 110 -8.13 -2.69 0.66
C SER A 110 -7.96 -1.88 -0.64
N ILE A 111 -8.60 -2.32 -1.72
CA ILE A 111 -8.63 -1.56 -2.99
C ILE A 111 -9.37 -0.24 -2.78
N ARG A 112 -10.59 -0.26 -2.22
CA ARG A 112 -11.37 0.97 -1.95
C ARG A 112 -10.61 1.98 -1.09
N PHE A 113 -9.87 1.51 -0.09
CA PHE A 113 -9.03 2.37 0.74
C PHE A 113 -7.94 3.07 -0.07
N TYR A 114 -7.23 2.32 -0.93
CA TYR A 114 -6.26 2.89 -1.86
C TYR A 114 -6.89 3.90 -2.83
N GLU A 115 -8.07 3.59 -3.39
CA GLU A 115 -8.77 4.50 -4.32
C GLU A 115 -9.14 5.82 -3.63
N ASN A 116 -9.65 5.75 -2.40
CA ASN A 116 -9.96 6.93 -1.60
C ASN A 116 -8.71 7.77 -1.31
N ILE A 117 -7.56 7.14 -1.02
CA ILE A 117 -6.29 7.84 -0.85
C ILE A 117 -5.86 8.52 -2.16
N ALA A 118 -5.99 7.83 -3.30
CA ALA A 118 -5.65 8.39 -4.61
C ALA A 118 -6.46 9.67 -4.87
N LEU A 119 -7.78 9.58 -4.72
CA LEU A 119 -8.72 10.68 -4.93
C LEU A 119 -8.45 11.85 -3.98
N ALA A 120 -8.28 11.58 -2.68
CA ALA A 120 -7.98 12.60 -1.68
C ALA A 120 -6.68 13.36 -1.98
N LYS A 121 -5.71 12.71 -2.63
CA LYS A 121 -4.44 13.30 -3.05
C LYS A 121 -4.46 13.88 -4.46
N GLY A 122 -5.58 13.80 -5.17
CA GLY A 122 -5.75 14.31 -6.54
C GLY A 122 -5.06 13.45 -7.62
N TYR A 123 -4.84 12.17 -7.35
CA TYR A 123 -4.33 11.20 -8.33
C TYR A 123 -5.46 10.32 -8.86
N PRO A 124 -5.38 9.84 -10.12
CA PRO A 124 -6.31 8.83 -10.62
C PRO A 124 -6.10 7.51 -9.87
N SER A 125 -7.18 6.89 -9.41
CA SER A 125 -7.15 5.56 -8.76
C SER A 125 -6.78 4.43 -9.71
N ASN A 126 -7.05 4.62 -11.01
CA ASN A 126 -6.74 3.70 -12.09
C ASN A 126 -5.39 4.01 -12.75
N ASP A 127 -4.36 4.39 -11.98
CA ASP A 127 -3.00 4.70 -12.47
C ASP A 127 -1.94 3.84 -11.78
N LEU A 128 -1.27 2.98 -12.56
CA LEU A 128 -0.24 2.07 -12.04
C LEU A 128 0.93 2.83 -11.38
N SER A 129 1.25 4.04 -11.86
CA SER A 129 2.32 4.86 -11.25
C SER A 129 1.96 5.28 -9.83
N PHE A 130 0.67 5.53 -9.58
CA PHE A 130 0.21 5.88 -8.23
C PHE A 130 0.24 4.66 -7.31
N ALA A 131 -0.13 3.47 -7.81
CA ALA A 131 0.01 2.22 -7.07
C ALA A 131 1.48 1.95 -6.67
N MET A 132 2.42 2.17 -7.59
CA MET A 132 3.86 2.03 -7.32
C MET A 132 4.37 3.10 -6.35
N LEU A 133 3.91 4.35 -6.47
CA LEU A 133 4.20 5.40 -5.47
C LEU A 133 3.74 4.95 -4.09
N TYR A 134 2.48 4.50 -3.97
CA TYR A 134 1.88 4.08 -2.72
C TYR A 134 2.67 2.92 -2.10
N PHE A 135 3.05 1.94 -2.90
CA PHE A 135 3.91 0.84 -2.47
C PHE A 135 5.26 1.31 -1.94
N VAL A 136 6.03 2.07 -2.73
CA VAL A 136 7.39 2.48 -2.35
C VAL A 136 7.39 3.38 -1.12
N ILE A 137 6.52 4.38 -1.08
CA ILE A 137 6.48 5.35 0.02
C ILE A 137 6.12 4.65 1.33
N ASN A 138 5.09 3.80 1.35
CA ASN A 138 4.68 3.15 2.59
C ASN A 138 5.73 2.15 3.08
N ASN A 139 6.34 1.35 2.19
CA ASN A 139 7.42 0.46 2.61
C ASN A 139 8.63 1.25 3.14
N TYR A 140 9.04 2.32 2.46
CA TYR A 140 10.14 3.14 2.93
C TYR A 140 9.82 3.82 4.28
N VAL A 141 8.58 4.26 4.49
CA VAL A 141 8.14 4.83 5.77
C VAL A 141 8.15 3.78 6.88
N ILE A 142 7.65 2.56 6.64
CA ILE A 142 7.69 1.45 7.60
C ILE A 142 9.14 1.18 8.01
N TYR A 143 10.03 1.02 7.03
CA TYR A 143 11.44 0.77 7.28
C TYR A 143 12.09 1.87 8.13
N ARG A 144 11.90 3.14 7.75
CA ARG A 144 12.53 4.30 8.41
C ARG A 144 12.00 4.58 9.81
N ASN A 145 10.75 4.21 10.08
CA ASN A 145 10.12 4.51 11.35
C ASN A 145 10.39 3.46 12.42
N ILE A 146 10.79 2.24 12.05
CA ILE A 146 11.13 1.18 13.00
C ILE A 146 12.63 1.26 13.30
N ASP A 147 12.97 1.73 14.51
CA ASP A 147 14.34 1.71 15.01
C ASP A 147 14.72 0.27 15.44
N PRO A 148 15.70 -0.37 14.78
CA PRO A 148 16.13 -1.72 15.12
C PRO A 148 16.79 -1.83 16.51
N ALA A 149 17.25 -0.72 17.09
CA ALA A 149 17.83 -0.67 18.42
C ALA A 149 16.80 -0.34 19.52
N ALA A 150 15.53 -0.11 19.15
CA ALA A 150 14.51 0.24 20.14
C ALA A 150 14.28 -0.92 21.11
N THR A 151 14.48 -0.64 22.39
CA THR A 151 14.07 -1.50 23.51
C THR A 151 12.93 -0.84 24.27
N ASP A 152 11.96 -1.60 24.78
CA ASP A 152 10.88 -1.05 25.60
C ASP A 152 11.43 -0.64 26.98
N VAL A 153 11.95 0.60 27.09
CA VAL A 153 12.47 1.13 28.36
C VAL A 153 11.37 1.96 29.04
N GLY A 154 10.83 1.43 30.13
CA GLY A 154 9.93 2.18 31.02
C GLY A 154 8.56 2.53 30.44
N GLY A 155 8.03 1.72 29.52
CA GLY A 155 6.68 1.86 28.98
C GLY A 155 6.49 3.01 27.97
N LYS A 156 7.57 3.73 27.65
CA LYS A 156 7.61 4.75 26.57
C LYS A 156 8.28 4.14 25.35
N THR A 157 7.48 3.52 24.50
CA THR A 157 8.01 2.91 23.30
C THR A 157 8.33 4.00 22.26
N GLN A 158 9.61 4.20 21.97
CA GLN A 158 10.11 5.22 21.03
C GLN A 158 10.10 4.71 19.57
N TYR A 159 9.12 3.89 19.18
CA TYR A 159 9.06 3.25 17.85
C TYR A 159 8.69 4.19 16.69
N LEU A 160 8.67 5.50 16.92
CA LEU A 160 8.33 6.49 15.91
C LEU A 160 9.34 7.63 16.04
N VAL A 161 10.35 7.63 15.18
CA VAL A 161 11.22 8.81 15.00
C VAL A 161 10.33 9.98 14.56
N GLY A 162 9.84 10.79 15.51
CA GLY A 162 9.13 12.05 15.23
C GLY A 162 7.64 11.96 14.88
N GLY A 163 6.92 10.91 15.30
CA GLY A 163 5.50 10.74 14.98
C GLY A 163 5.27 10.32 13.51
N PHE A 164 4.02 9.98 13.14
CA PHE A 164 3.68 9.51 11.78
C PHE A 164 3.89 10.55 10.66
N TYR A 165 4.42 11.74 10.98
CA TYR A 165 4.79 12.75 10.01
C TYR A 165 6.16 12.43 9.41
N SER A 166 6.16 11.56 8.39
CA SER A 166 7.35 11.38 7.58
C SER A 166 7.47 12.55 6.58
N PRO A 167 8.54 13.36 6.60
CA PRO A 167 8.78 14.42 5.60
C PRO A 167 8.74 13.90 4.15
N ILE A 168 8.90 12.59 3.99
CA ILE A 168 8.82 11.83 2.76
C ILE A 168 7.51 12.07 2.01
N TYR A 169 6.40 12.25 2.73
CA TYR A 169 5.11 12.53 2.08
C TYR A 169 5.11 13.87 1.32
N SER A 170 5.95 14.84 1.73
CA SER A 170 6.12 16.09 0.98
C SER A 170 6.81 15.91 -0.39
N HIS A 171 7.37 14.73 -0.65
CA HIS A 171 8.10 14.39 -1.87
C HIS A 171 7.32 13.45 -2.80
N GLU A 172 6.08 13.07 -2.46
CA GLU A 172 5.25 12.15 -3.26
C GLU A 172 5.08 12.60 -4.71
N LYS A 173 4.87 13.90 -4.95
CA LYS A 173 4.74 14.44 -6.31
C LYS A 173 5.99 14.21 -7.16
N ALA A 174 7.18 14.35 -6.56
CA ALA A 174 8.45 14.14 -7.25
C ALA A 174 8.67 12.66 -7.57
N VAL A 175 8.41 11.78 -6.58
CA VAL A 175 8.48 10.33 -6.76
C VAL A 175 7.47 9.85 -7.81
N PHE A 176 6.21 10.29 -7.73
CA PHE A 176 5.18 9.96 -8.73
C PHE A 176 5.61 10.38 -10.13
N SER A 177 6.12 11.60 -10.29
CA SER A 177 6.57 12.11 -11.60
C SER A 177 7.72 11.28 -12.17
N GLN A 178 8.66 10.86 -11.32
CA GLN A 178 9.76 9.98 -11.70
C GLN A 178 9.26 8.59 -12.12
N LEU A 179 8.45 7.94 -11.29
CA LEU A 179 7.89 6.61 -11.55
C LEU A 179 7.05 6.62 -12.83
N ARG A 180 6.17 7.61 -12.97
CA ARG A 180 5.35 7.79 -14.17
C ARG A 180 6.22 7.97 -15.41
N SER A 181 7.25 8.81 -15.35
CA SER A 181 8.16 8.98 -16.49
C SER A 181 8.94 7.72 -16.84
N GLN A 182 9.29 6.87 -15.87
CA GLN A 182 9.96 5.60 -16.12
C GLN A 182 9.00 4.59 -16.77
N LEU A 183 7.81 4.44 -16.18
CA LEU A 183 6.76 3.56 -16.68
C LEU A 183 6.34 3.88 -18.11
N GLN A 184 6.17 5.16 -18.45
CA GLN A 184 5.81 5.57 -19.82
C GLN A 184 6.90 5.29 -20.87
N ARG A 185 8.14 5.03 -20.44
CA ARG A 185 9.23 4.61 -21.33
C ARG A 185 9.33 3.09 -21.47
N SER A 186 8.66 2.34 -20.61
CA SER A 186 8.65 0.88 -20.66
C SER A 186 7.85 0.39 -21.88
N SER A 187 8.51 -0.36 -22.76
CA SER A 187 7.83 -1.05 -23.87
C SER A 187 6.82 -2.08 -23.37
N GLU A 188 7.15 -2.75 -22.26
CA GLU A 188 6.29 -3.73 -21.60
C GLU A 188 4.96 -3.11 -21.16
N LEU A 189 5.01 -1.94 -20.51
CA LEU A 189 3.77 -1.25 -20.09
C LEU A 189 2.94 -0.78 -21.28
N LYS A 190 3.59 -0.35 -22.37
CA LYS A 190 2.89 0.07 -23.60
C LYS A 190 2.16 -1.09 -24.26
N SER A 191 2.72 -2.30 -24.21
CA SER A 191 2.09 -3.52 -24.71
C SER A 191 1.12 -4.17 -23.73
N MET A 192 1.11 -3.74 -22.47
CA MET A 192 0.30 -4.33 -21.41
C MET A 192 -1.18 -3.98 -21.59
N LYS A 193 -2.05 -4.99 -21.52
CA LYS A 193 -3.50 -4.80 -21.55
C LYS A 193 -3.97 -4.07 -20.30
N ASP A 194 -5.08 -3.36 -20.43
CA ASP A 194 -5.67 -2.63 -19.29
C ASP A 194 -6.06 -3.56 -18.14
N GLU A 195 -6.53 -4.77 -18.44
CA GLU A 195 -6.81 -5.80 -17.44
C GLU A 195 -5.56 -6.18 -16.63
N ASP A 196 -4.39 -6.30 -17.27
CA ASP A 196 -3.15 -6.65 -16.58
C ASP A 196 -2.62 -5.49 -15.73
N LYS A 197 -2.76 -4.24 -16.22
CA LYS A 197 -2.47 -3.03 -15.43
C LYS A 197 -3.37 -2.94 -14.20
N GLN A 198 -4.65 -3.27 -14.36
CA GLN A 198 -5.62 -3.32 -13.27
C GLN A 198 -5.21 -4.37 -12.23
N LYS A 199 -4.94 -5.62 -12.64
CA LYS A 199 -4.49 -6.68 -11.73
C LYS A 199 -3.26 -6.28 -10.92
N LYS A 200 -2.26 -5.67 -11.56
CA LYS A 200 -1.05 -5.18 -10.88
C LYS A 200 -1.35 -4.04 -9.90
N THR A 201 -2.21 -3.11 -10.31
CA THR A 201 -2.64 -1.99 -9.46
C THR A 201 -3.36 -2.50 -8.22
N GLU A 202 -4.32 -3.42 -8.38
CA GLU A 202 -5.06 -4.04 -7.29
C GLU A 202 -4.15 -4.85 -6.36
N LEU A 203 -3.21 -5.63 -6.91
CA LEU A 203 -2.23 -6.38 -6.11
C LEU A 203 -1.38 -5.45 -5.25
N LEU A 204 -0.85 -4.37 -5.82
CA LEU A 204 -0.07 -3.37 -5.08
C LEU A 204 -0.93 -2.68 -4.01
N ALA A 205 -2.16 -2.33 -4.33
CA ALA A 205 -3.11 -1.69 -3.41
C ALA A 205 -3.43 -2.60 -2.21
N ILE A 206 -3.80 -3.86 -2.48
CA ILE A 206 -4.07 -4.89 -1.48
C ILE A 206 -2.85 -5.08 -0.59
N TYR A 207 -1.70 -5.39 -1.21
CA TYR A 207 -0.48 -5.71 -0.48
C TYR A 207 -0.05 -4.57 0.44
N THR A 208 0.02 -3.35 -0.09
CA THR A 208 0.49 -2.18 0.65
C THR A 208 -0.46 -1.84 1.80
N THR A 209 -1.77 -1.98 1.60
CA THR A 209 -2.77 -1.71 2.64
C THR A 209 -2.68 -2.75 3.77
N LEU A 210 -2.55 -4.03 3.44
CA LEU A 210 -2.38 -5.10 4.44
C LEU A 210 -1.08 -4.94 5.24
N MET A 211 0.02 -4.61 4.56
CA MET A 211 1.31 -4.27 5.18
C MET A 211 1.16 -3.12 6.16
N TRP A 212 0.55 -2.01 5.73
CA TRP A 212 0.38 -0.83 6.57
C TRP A 212 -0.46 -1.12 7.81
N HIS A 213 -1.58 -1.84 7.67
CA HIS A 213 -2.39 -2.25 8.81
C HIS A 213 -1.65 -3.20 9.76
N ARG A 214 -0.83 -4.13 9.24
CA ARG A 214 0.01 -4.99 10.09
C ARG A 214 1.01 -4.17 10.88
N PHE A 215 1.67 -3.21 10.25
CA PHE A 215 2.59 -2.30 10.93
C PHE A 215 1.90 -1.54 12.07
N GLN A 216 0.73 -0.93 11.80
CA GLN A 216 -0.03 -0.19 12.81
C GLN A 216 -0.46 -1.08 13.98
N GLU A 217 -0.91 -2.29 13.71
CA GLU A 217 -1.33 -3.24 14.74
C GLU A 217 -0.15 -3.71 15.60
N LEU A 218 0.97 -4.07 14.98
CA LEU A 218 2.19 -4.46 15.68
C LEU A 218 2.72 -3.33 16.56
N ALA A 219 2.70 -2.10 16.05
CA ALA A 219 3.07 -0.90 16.81
C ALA A 219 2.14 -0.69 18.02
N ARG A 220 0.81 -0.86 17.83
CA ARG A 220 -0.18 -0.78 18.92
C ARG A 220 0.04 -1.86 19.98
N LEU A 221 0.38 -3.08 19.55
CA LEU A 221 0.64 -4.23 20.44
C LEU A 221 2.04 -4.21 21.06
N ARG A 222 2.93 -3.31 20.62
CA ARG A 222 4.35 -3.27 21.00
C ARG A 222 5.08 -4.59 20.74
N ASP A 223 4.67 -5.32 19.69
CA ASP A 223 5.28 -6.59 19.29
C ASP A 223 6.58 -6.33 18.51
N MET A 224 7.70 -6.34 19.22
CA MET A 224 9.01 -6.01 18.65
C MET A 224 9.54 -7.03 17.66
N THR A 225 9.27 -8.31 17.89
CA THR A 225 9.64 -9.36 16.94
C THR A 225 8.86 -9.18 15.64
N GLY A 226 7.57 -8.91 15.73
CA GLY A 226 6.74 -8.62 14.55
C GLY A 226 7.14 -7.32 13.85
N LEU A 227 7.49 -6.27 14.60
CA LEU A 227 8.00 -5.01 14.03
C LEU A 227 9.34 -5.19 13.30
N GLY A 228 10.26 -5.98 13.84
CA GLY A 228 11.49 -6.36 13.13
C GLY A 228 11.18 -7.08 11.82
N ALA A 229 10.32 -8.11 11.84
CA ALA A 229 9.96 -8.86 10.65
C ALA A 229 9.29 -8.01 9.56
N ILE A 230 8.43 -7.05 9.93
CA ILE A 230 7.79 -6.16 8.93
C ILE A 230 8.76 -5.09 8.41
N ARG A 231 9.72 -4.65 9.23
CA ARG A 231 10.81 -3.78 8.79
C ARG A 231 11.66 -4.46 7.72
N ASP A 232 12.08 -5.70 7.96
CA ASP A 232 12.92 -6.48 7.02
C ASP A 232 12.17 -6.77 5.71
N LEU A 233 10.87 -7.04 5.79
CA LEU A 233 10.03 -7.18 4.60
C LEU A 233 9.93 -5.86 3.82
N ALA A 234 9.73 -4.74 4.51
CA ALA A 234 9.67 -3.42 3.89
C ALA A 234 11.01 -3.02 3.25
N GLU A 235 12.13 -3.38 3.89
CA GLU A 235 13.48 -3.27 3.34
C GLU A 235 13.59 -4.06 2.03
N SER A 236 13.35 -5.37 2.06
CA SER A 236 13.42 -6.23 0.88
C SER A 236 12.53 -5.73 -0.28
N ASN A 237 11.35 -5.19 0.03
CA ASN A 237 10.44 -4.65 -0.97
C ASN A 237 11.01 -3.40 -1.65
N VAL A 238 11.55 -2.46 -0.88
CA VAL A 238 12.14 -1.22 -1.42
C VAL A 238 13.41 -1.55 -2.18
N GLU A 239 14.29 -2.39 -1.65
CA GLU A 239 15.53 -2.78 -2.33
C GLU A 239 15.24 -3.55 -3.61
N GLY A 240 14.30 -4.49 -3.56
CA GLY A 240 13.87 -5.25 -4.73
C GLY A 240 13.28 -4.33 -5.80
N PHE A 241 12.52 -3.31 -5.38
CA PHE A 241 11.95 -2.31 -6.28
C PHE A 241 12.99 -1.38 -6.86
N VAL A 242 13.83 -0.75 -6.04
CA VAL A 242 14.77 0.29 -6.49
C VAL A 242 16.04 -0.31 -7.11
N GLY A 243 16.41 -1.53 -6.74
CA GLY A 243 17.64 -2.20 -7.19
C GLY A 243 18.90 -1.68 -6.49
N ALA A 244 18.78 -1.18 -5.26
CA ALA A 244 19.89 -0.68 -4.45
C ALA A 244 19.65 -0.98 -2.97
N GLU A 245 20.72 -1.03 -2.19
CA GLU A 245 20.65 -1.16 -0.72
C GLU A 245 19.86 0.01 -0.12
N ILE A 246 18.98 -0.27 0.84
CA ILE A 246 18.04 0.72 1.37
C ILE A 246 18.72 1.91 2.05
N GLU A 247 19.90 1.70 2.63
CA GLU A 247 20.72 2.76 3.24
C GLU A 247 21.27 3.75 2.21
N LYS A 248 21.39 3.32 0.95
CA LYS A 248 21.79 4.18 -0.17
C LYS A 248 20.58 4.88 -0.78
N ILE A 249 19.35 4.50 -0.44
CA ILE A 249 18.14 5.09 -1.02
C ILE A 249 17.68 6.30 -0.21
N GLY A 250 17.55 7.44 -0.88
CA GLY A 250 16.91 8.63 -0.35
C GLY A 250 15.65 9.00 -1.12
N ILE A 251 14.62 9.47 -0.40
CA ILE A 251 13.44 10.10 -0.99
C ILE A 251 13.50 11.60 -0.69
N GLY A 252 13.55 12.42 -1.74
CA GLY A 252 13.76 13.86 -1.63
C GLY A 252 13.01 14.68 -2.68
N LYS A 253 13.28 15.99 -2.72
CA LYS A 253 12.67 16.95 -3.67
C LYS A 253 12.80 16.57 -5.16
N LYS A 254 13.74 15.69 -5.50
CA LYS A 254 13.98 15.18 -6.87
C LYS A 254 13.41 13.78 -7.12
N GLY A 255 12.67 13.21 -6.16
CA GLY A 255 12.19 11.84 -6.19
C GLY A 255 13.13 10.88 -5.43
N ILE A 256 13.23 9.65 -5.94
CA ILE A 256 14.10 8.58 -5.44
C ILE A 256 15.53 8.82 -5.97
N VAL A 257 16.50 8.86 -5.06
CA VAL A 257 17.94 9.05 -5.33
C VAL A 257 18.75 7.94 -4.68
N ILE A 258 19.77 7.45 -5.39
CA ILE A 258 20.73 6.46 -4.89
C ILE A 258 22.03 7.20 -4.57
N ARG A 259 22.45 7.15 -3.30
CA ARG A 259 23.69 7.72 -2.79
C ARG A 259 24.85 6.78 -3.13
N LYS A 260 26.04 7.37 -3.33
CA LYS A 260 27.28 6.64 -3.53
C LYS A 260 27.83 6.17 -2.20
#